data_AF-A0A9P6CS13-F1
#
_entry.id   AF-A0A9P6CS13-F1
#
_cell.length_a   1.000
_cell.length_b   1.000
_cell.length_c   1.000
_cell.angle_alpha   90.00
_cell.angle_beta   90.00
_cell.angle_gamma   90.00
#
_symmetry.space_group_name_H-M   'P 1'
#
loop_
_entity.id
_entity.type
_entity.pdbx_description
1 polymer ?
#
loop_
_entity_poly.entity_id
_entity_poly.type
_entity_poly.pdbx_seq_one_letter_code
_entity_poly.pdbx_strand_id
1 'polypeptide(L)'
;MARFWYSLFLAVVGSGMIYVNASPALTLEGRQSSPGLPAGWQTVGCFSDTPASRTLKIAAFTDITNMTIESCIAFCTPNVYQYAGVEFSRECYCDNVIEAPGVPISEDDCNMPCTGNSDEICGGSGAINIFSLTTVTPPPPTATIKTTVGSFQYKGCFQDGVNGAPRSLAHQLTISGGVTAETCTAACKTAGFALAGLEFGQECWCDSYMEIVTLTPDTDCNMACNADPTEICGAGNRLAVYQDTTATPPGAQTCLTNSQIHSITFGLQAVPLNGGTPLALGAFELAAVIEAPSWFLLSNGGTGPPPNEAVTFTLGSNGVFSPTNFFGEGLPIPLAPNVGCIQVFGVPFNNPLVAYNQYCAMPNPVSTFGPFIGPPVLAVNGRSDLWGLCPNITQAAKSEFRPGPRLDVVFSPTAANTDYVLSSCKNVVLQIQ
;
A
#
# COMPACT_ATOMS: atom_id res chain seq x y z
N MET A 1 30.09 -3.62 -63.48
CA MET A 1 31.52 -3.26 -63.63
C MET A 1 32.22 -3.78 -62.38
N ALA A 2 33.18 -4.70 -62.32
CA ALA A 2 34.01 -5.55 -63.20
C ALA A 2 34.29 -6.85 -62.39
N ARG A 3 34.14 -8.10 -62.85
CA ARG A 3 34.81 -8.94 -63.87
C ARG A 3 36.23 -9.49 -63.53
N PHE A 4 36.25 -10.82 -63.29
CA PHE A 4 37.28 -11.86 -63.54
C PHE A 4 38.55 -11.90 -62.64
N TRP A 5 39.23 -13.03 -62.34
CA TRP A 5 39.61 -14.20 -63.15
C TRP A 5 39.80 -15.51 -62.35
N TYR A 6 39.50 -16.65 -62.99
CA TYR A 6 40.00 -18.00 -62.69
C TYR A 6 41.39 -18.17 -63.33
N SER A 7 42.34 -18.82 -62.65
CA SER A 7 43.55 -19.36 -63.29
C SER A 7 43.85 -20.77 -62.78
N LEU A 8 43.64 -21.72 -63.68
CA LEU A 8 44.03 -23.12 -63.62
C LEU A 8 45.52 -23.24 -63.98
N PHE A 9 46.34 -23.87 -63.14
CA PHE A 9 47.66 -24.36 -63.54
C PHE A 9 47.72 -25.88 -63.33
N LEU A 10 47.83 -26.59 -64.45
CA LEU A 10 48.24 -28.00 -64.53
C LEU A 10 49.77 -28.04 -64.60
N ALA A 11 50.40 -28.76 -63.66
CA ALA A 11 51.73 -29.33 -63.83
C ALA A 11 51.79 -30.69 -63.10
N VAL A 12 51.87 -31.76 -63.88
CA VAL A 12 52.28 -33.12 -63.49
C VAL A 12 53.76 -33.18 -63.93
N VAL A 13 54.77 -33.71 -63.21
CA VAL A 13 54.98 -35.09 -62.73
C VAL A 13 56.16 -35.06 -61.73
N GLY A 14 56.17 -35.93 -60.70
CA GLY A 14 57.37 -36.08 -59.86
C GLY A 14 57.23 -36.92 -58.58
N SER A 15 56.72 -38.15 -58.71
CA SER A 15 56.90 -39.33 -57.85
C SER A 15 57.42 -39.18 -56.41
N GLY A 16 56.52 -39.33 -55.44
CA GLY A 16 56.83 -39.69 -54.05
C GLY A 16 55.56 -40.10 -53.32
N MET A 17 55.28 -41.40 -53.22
CA MET A 17 54.10 -41.90 -52.50
C MET A 17 54.29 -41.75 -50.99
N ILE A 18 53.47 -40.88 -50.36
CA ILE A 18 53.20 -40.92 -48.92
C ILE A 18 51.75 -41.35 -48.75
N TYR A 19 51.54 -42.54 -48.21
CA TYR A 19 50.22 -43.00 -47.79
C TYR A 19 49.84 -42.26 -46.50
N VAL A 20 48.96 -41.26 -46.61
CA VAL A 20 48.20 -40.74 -45.47
C VAL A 20 46.86 -41.46 -45.51
N ASN A 21 46.68 -42.43 -44.61
CA ASN A 21 45.37 -42.98 -44.32
C ASN A 21 44.50 -41.83 -43.77
N ALA A 22 43.49 -41.43 -44.52
CA ALA A 22 42.40 -40.62 -43.99
C ALA A 22 41.62 -41.51 -43.01
N SER A 23 41.85 -41.32 -41.72
CA SER A 23 40.97 -41.84 -40.68
C SER A 23 39.57 -41.25 -40.91
N PRO A 24 38.48 -42.03 -40.78
CA PRO A 24 37.14 -41.45 -40.83
C PRO A 24 37.00 -40.41 -39.70
N ALA A 25 36.41 -39.27 -40.03
CA ALA A 25 35.96 -38.31 -39.04
C ALA A 25 34.99 -39.04 -38.09
N LEU A 26 35.40 -39.23 -36.84
CA LEU A 26 34.47 -39.62 -35.78
C LEU A 26 33.47 -38.48 -35.62
N THR A 27 32.24 -38.71 -36.07
CA THR A 27 31.06 -38.05 -35.54
C THR A 27 31.00 -38.38 -34.05
N LEU A 28 31.24 -37.39 -33.19
CA LEU A 28 31.05 -37.49 -31.75
C LEU A 28 29.56 -37.32 -31.42
N GLU A 29 28.73 -38.24 -31.91
CA GLU A 29 27.41 -38.47 -31.35
C GLU A 29 27.60 -39.49 -30.22
N GLY A 30 27.56 -39.02 -28.97
CA GLY A 30 27.42 -39.90 -27.80
C GLY A 30 28.29 -39.55 -26.60
N ARG A 31 27.82 -38.59 -25.79
CA ARG A 31 27.98 -38.68 -24.32
C ARG A 31 26.94 -37.87 -23.53
N GLN A 32 25.66 -38.01 -23.87
CA GLN A 32 24.59 -37.85 -22.88
C GLN A 32 23.52 -38.91 -23.10
N SER A 33 23.69 -40.04 -22.42
CA SER A 33 22.57 -40.91 -22.08
C SER A 33 21.99 -40.42 -20.75
N SER A 34 21.35 -39.25 -20.74
CA SER A 34 20.34 -38.97 -19.72
C SER A 34 19.16 -39.90 -20.02
N PRO A 35 18.58 -40.60 -19.03
CA PRO A 35 17.23 -41.12 -19.19
C PRO A 35 16.38 -39.93 -19.65
N GLY A 36 15.73 -40.04 -20.81
CA GLY A 36 15.15 -38.86 -21.48
C GLY A 36 14.38 -37.96 -20.51
N LEU A 37 14.65 -36.64 -20.60
CA LEU A 37 14.03 -35.61 -19.75
C LEU A 37 12.51 -35.85 -19.62
N PRO A 38 11.90 -35.46 -18.48
CA PRO A 38 10.45 -35.50 -18.33
C PRO A 38 9.75 -34.90 -19.54
N ALA A 39 8.66 -35.55 -19.99
CA ALA A 39 7.96 -35.15 -21.19
C ALA A 39 7.58 -33.66 -21.15
N GLY A 40 7.89 -32.94 -22.23
CA GLY A 40 7.65 -31.50 -22.32
C GLY A 40 8.83 -30.62 -21.94
N TRP A 41 9.95 -31.17 -21.48
CA TRP A 41 11.18 -30.42 -21.20
C TRP A 41 12.28 -30.64 -22.25
N GLN A 42 13.12 -29.63 -22.44
CA GLN A 42 14.31 -29.67 -23.29
C GLN A 42 15.50 -29.01 -22.58
N THR A 43 16.70 -29.46 -22.90
CA THR A 43 17.96 -28.82 -22.45
C THR A 43 18.11 -27.45 -23.12
N VAL A 44 18.47 -26.44 -22.34
CA VAL A 44 18.85 -25.11 -22.82
C VAL A 44 20.38 -25.00 -22.94
N GLY A 45 21.11 -25.46 -21.93
CA GLY A 45 22.58 -25.52 -21.90
C GLY A 45 23.17 -25.02 -20.60
N CYS A 46 24.50 -24.88 -20.57
CA CYS A 46 25.26 -24.40 -19.42
C CYS A 46 25.36 -22.86 -19.38
N PHE A 47 25.08 -22.24 -18.23
CA PHE A 47 25.10 -20.79 -18.02
C PHE A 47 25.97 -20.42 -16.82
N SER A 48 26.59 -19.25 -16.86
CA SER A 48 27.28 -18.68 -15.69
C SER A 48 26.27 -18.44 -14.56
N ASP A 49 26.62 -18.77 -13.32
CA ASP A 49 25.82 -18.47 -12.13
C ASP A 49 26.73 -17.95 -11.00
N THR A 50 26.22 -17.04 -10.17
CA THR A 50 26.98 -16.56 -9.01
C THR A 50 26.06 -16.41 -7.80
N PRO A 51 26.54 -16.72 -6.57
CA PRO A 51 25.74 -16.52 -5.36
C PRO A 51 25.28 -15.06 -5.13
N ALA A 52 26.03 -14.08 -5.64
CA ALA A 52 25.69 -12.67 -5.54
C ALA A 52 24.63 -12.22 -6.55
N SER A 53 24.48 -12.94 -7.66
CA SER A 53 23.48 -12.68 -8.70
C SER A 53 23.17 -13.98 -9.44
N ARG A 54 22.17 -14.70 -8.93
CA ARG A 54 21.72 -15.98 -9.49
C ARG A 54 21.08 -15.77 -10.87
N THR A 55 21.21 -16.78 -11.72
CA THR A 55 20.65 -16.83 -13.07
C THR A 55 19.19 -17.30 -13.06
N LEU A 56 18.79 -18.07 -12.05
CA LEU A 56 17.40 -18.45 -11.74
C LEU A 56 17.13 -18.18 -10.25
N LYS A 57 16.09 -17.41 -9.90
CA LYS A 57 15.95 -16.80 -8.56
C LYS A 57 14.65 -17.14 -7.82
N ILE A 58 13.58 -17.50 -8.53
CA ILE A 58 12.23 -17.45 -7.95
C ILE A 58 12.00 -18.56 -6.91
N ALA A 59 12.39 -19.80 -7.22
CA ALA A 59 12.24 -20.91 -6.28
C ALA A 59 13.49 -21.79 -6.30
N ALA A 60 13.83 -22.42 -5.17
CA ALA A 60 14.99 -23.27 -5.07
C ALA A 60 14.85 -24.31 -3.97
N PHE A 61 15.60 -25.41 -4.09
CA PHE A 61 15.87 -26.32 -2.98
C PHE A 61 17.26 -26.94 -3.14
N THR A 62 17.73 -27.59 -2.07
CA THR A 62 19.01 -28.29 -2.05
C THR A 62 18.80 -29.70 -1.54
N ASP A 63 19.33 -30.70 -2.24
CA ASP A 63 19.37 -32.09 -1.79
C ASP A 63 20.79 -32.64 -1.89
N ILE A 64 21.43 -32.78 -0.73
CA ILE A 64 22.81 -33.25 -0.61
C ILE A 64 22.98 -34.74 -0.92
N THR A 65 21.88 -35.49 -1.08
CA THR A 65 21.88 -36.95 -1.25
C THR A 65 21.19 -37.45 -2.51
N ASN A 66 20.07 -36.84 -2.91
CA ASN A 66 19.18 -37.38 -3.95
C ASN A 66 18.84 -36.35 -5.04
N MET A 67 19.72 -35.36 -5.29
CA MET A 67 19.49 -34.43 -6.41
C MET A 67 19.63 -35.18 -7.74
N THR A 68 18.66 -34.99 -8.63
CA THR A 68 18.67 -35.44 -10.03
C THR A 68 18.09 -34.33 -10.89
N ILE A 69 18.29 -34.38 -12.20
CA ILE A 69 17.68 -33.45 -13.14
C ILE A 69 16.14 -33.54 -13.04
N GLU A 70 15.60 -34.76 -12.94
CA GLU A 70 14.17 -35.02 -12.85
C GLU A 70 13.58 -34.51 -11.54
N SER A 71 14.28 -34.64 -10.42
CA SER A 71 13.77 -34.14 -9.14
C SER A 71 13.72 -32.60 -9.13
N CYS A 72 14.67 -31.93 -9.78
CA CYS A 72 14.62 -30.50 -9.98
C CYS A 72 13.46 -30.06 -10.90
N ILE A 73 13.33 -30.71 -12.06
CA ILE A 73 12.22 -30.44 -12.99
C ILE A 73 10.85 -30.70 -12.35
N ALA A 74 10.73 -31.78 -11.57
CA ALA A 74 9.51 -32.13 -10.85
C ALA A 74 9.14 -31.09 -9.79
N PHE A 75 10.11 -30.41 -9.19
CA PHE A 75 9.88 -29.29 -8.28
C PHE A 75 9.42 -28.02 -9.02
N CYS A 76 10.00 -27.73 -10.19
CA CYS A 76 9.65 -26.54 -10.95
C CYS A 76 8.29 -26.63 -11.67
N THR A 77 7.86 -27.83 -12.06
CA THR A 77 6.67 -28.04 -12.90
C THR A 77 5.34 -27.66 -12.23
N PRO A 78 5.00 -28.09 -10.99
CA PRO A 78 3.74 -27.73 -10.34
C PRO A 78 3.58 -26.23 -10.08
N ASN A 79 4.70 -25.50 -10.04
CA ASN A 79 4.74 -24.07 -9.80
C ASN A 79 4.74 -23.24 -11.10
N VAL A 80 4.56 -23.90 -12.26
CA VAL A 80 4.42 -23.26 -13.58
C VAL A 80 5.64 -22.43 -13.97
N TYR A 81 6.85 -22.85 -13.56
CA TYR A 81 8.09 -22.19 -13.96
C TYR A 81 8.54 -22.62 -15.36
N GLN A 82 8.94 -21.66 -16.19
CA GLN A 82 9.43 -21.91 -17.56
C GLN A 82 10.81 -22.56 -17.60
N TYR A 83 11.64 -22.33 -16.59
CA TYR A 83 13.01 -22.82 -16.48
C TYR A 83 13.25 -23.56 -15.17
N ALA A 84 14.05 -24.61 -15.26
CA ALA A 84 14.61 -25.36 -14.13
C ALA A 84 16.12 -25.42 -14.34
N GLY A 85 16.92 -25.29 -13.29
CA GLY A 85 18.37 -25.35 -13.40
C GLY A 85 18.98 -26.03 -12.19
N VAL A 86 20.01 -26.83 -12.46
CA VAL A 86 20.76 -27.57 -11.44
C VAL A 86 22.18 -27.04 -11.33
N GLU A 87 22.66 -26.86 -10.11
CA GLU A 87 23.98 -26.32 -9.81
C GLU A 87 24.70 -27.15 -8.72
N PHE A 88 26.03 -27.16 -8.77
CA PHE A 88 26.89 -27.64 -7.70
C PHE A 88 26.56 -29.05 -7.17
N SER A 89 26.20 -29.97 -8.08
CA SER A 89 25.74 -31.35 -7.83
C SER A 89 24.40 -31.52 -7.10
N ARG A 90 23.93 -30.50 -6.37
CA ARG A 90 22.95 -30.69 -5.28
C ARG A 90 21.91 -29.60 -5.15
N GLU A 91 22.00 -28.55 -5.96
CA GLU A 91 21.13 -27.38 -5.88
C GLU A 91 20.20 -27.37 -7.09
N CYS A 92 18.95 -26.98 -6.85
CA CYS A 92 17.94 -26.79 -7.88
C CYS A 92 17.37 -25.38 -7.77
N TYR A 93 17.15 -24.74 -8.91
CA TYR A 93 16.59 -23.41 -9.06
C TYR A 93 15.51 -23.40 -10.14
N CYS A 94 14.49 -22.57 -9.98
CA CYS A 94 13.42 -22.36 -10.95
C CYS A 94 13.20 -20.89 -11.21
N ASP A 95 12.83 -20.56 -12.44
CA ASP A 95 12.47 -19.21 -12.84
C ASP A 95 11.54 -19.22 -14.06
N ASN A 96 10.95 -18.07 -14.38
CA ASN A 96 10.26 -17.84 -15.63
C ASN A 96 11.12 -17.13 -16.67
N VAL A 97 12.29 -16.60 -16.28
CA VAL A 97 13.26 -15.94 -17.15
C VAL A 97 14.69 -16.37 -16.80
N ILE A 98 15.61 -16.32 -17.76
CA ILE A 98 17.05 -16.41 -17.49
C ILE A 98 17.53 -14.99 -17.15
N GLU A 99 17.88 -14.77 -15.89
CA GLU A 99 18.21 -13.47 -15.34
C GLU A 99 19.61 -12.98 -15.73
N ALA A 100 19.77 -11.68 -16.00
CA ALA A 100 21.10 -11.08 -16.14
C ALA A 100 21.84 -11.07 -14.78
N PRO A 101 23.18 -11.27 -14.74
CA PRO A 101 24.12 -11.33 -15.87
C PRO A 101 24.36 -12.75 -16.42
N GLY A 102 23.48 -13.72 -16.14
CA GLY A 102 23.62 -15.08 -16.61
C GLY A 102 23.74 -15.16 -18.13
N VAL A 103 24.82 -15.75 -18.61
CA VAL A 103 25.10 -15.93 -20.06
C VAL A 103 25.52 -17.36 -20.33
N PRO A 104 25.31 -17.88 -21.55
CA PRO A 104 25.83 -19.19 -21.94
C PRO A 104 27.34 -19.27 -21.77
N ILE A 105 27.83 -20.38 -21.21
CA ILE A 105 29.25 -20.68 -21.03
C ILE A 105 29.59 -22.04 -21.65
N SER A 106 30.81 -22.55 -21.45
CA SER A 106 31.18 -23.86 -21.98
C SER A 106 30.38 -24.96 -21.28
N GLU A 107 29.90 -25.94 -22.03
CA GLU A 107 29.28 -27.15 -21.44
C GLU A 107 30.26 -27.89 -20.51
N ASP A 108 31.57 -27.76 -20.74
CA ASP A 108 32.61 -28.32 -19.88
C ASP A 108 32.65 -27.70 -18.48
N ASP A 109 32.04 -26.53 -18.27
CA ASP A 109 31.93 -25.87 -16.95
C ASP A 109 30.80 -26.49 -16.12
N CYS A 110 29.76 -27.04 -16.78
CA CYS A 110 28.75 -27.88 -16.15
C CYS A 110 29.26 -29.33 -16.16
N ASN A 111 30.13 -29.68 -15.22
CA ASN A 111 30.80 -30.99 -15.18
C ASN A 111 30.63 -31.77 -13.88
N MET A 112 29.81 -31.26 -12.95
CA MET A 112 29.61 -31.88 -11.66
C MET A 112 28.47 -32.89 -11.71
N PRO A 113 28.71 -34.17 -11.35
CA PRO A 113 27.67 -35.19 -11.33
C PRO A 113 26.63 -34.88 -10.25
N CYS A 114 25.36 -35.25 -10.48
CA CYS A 114 24.30 -35.07 -9.49
C CYS A 114 24.51 -35.97 -8.26
N THR A 115 24.09 -35.52 -7.07
CA THR A 115 24.25 -36.30 -5.82
C THR A 115 23.40 -37.57 -5.80
N GLY A 116 22.22 -37.55 -6.43
CA GLY A 116 21.29 -38.67 -6.52
C GLY A 116 21.45 -39.56 -7.75
N ASN A 117 22.14 -39.08 -8.80
CA ASN A 117 22.46 -39.87 -9.98
C ASN A 117 23.78 -39.39 -10.61
N SER A 118 24.86 -40.18 -10.46
CA SER A 118 26.17 -39.81 -10.99
C SER A 118 26.30 -39.86 -12.52
N ASP A 119 25.32 -40.45 -13.21
CA ASP A 119 25.26 -40.48 -14.67
C ASP A 119 24.66 -39.18 -15.25
N GLU A 120 24.11 -38.32 -14.39
CA GLU A 120 23.57 -37.01 -14.75
C GLU A 120 24.51 -35.87 -14.31
N ILE A 121 24.41 -34.74 -15.02
CA ILE A 121 25.26 -33.58 -14.81
C ILE A 121 24.44 -32.43 -14.21
N CYS A 122 24.75 -32.09 -12.96
CA CYS A 122 24.07 -31.08 -12.15
C CYS A 122 24.90 -29.80 -11.99
N GLY A 123 25.24 -29.19 -13.13
CA GLY A 123 25.95 -27.91 -13.19
C GLY A 123 27.43 -28.01 -12.79
N GLY A 124 27.96 -26.96 -12.17
CA GLY A 124 29.35 -26.80 -11.77
C GLY A 124 29.53 -25.69 -10.74
N SER A 125 30.77 -25.30 -10.47
CA SER A 125 31.07 -24.18 -9.55
C SER A 125 30.83 -22.84 -10.22
N GLY A 126 29.68 -22.21 -9.98
CA GLY A 126 29.28 -20.97 -10.64
C GLY A 126 28.81 -21.21 -12.08
N ALA A 127 28.27 -22.40 -12.33
CA ALA A 127 27.81 -22.86 -13.63
C ALA A 127 26.51 -23.66 -13.44
N ILE A 128 25.40 -23.15 -13.96
CA ILE A 128 24.08 -23.78 -13.84
C ILE A 128 23.70 -24.43 -15.16
N ASN A 129 23.28 -25.71 -15.11
CA ASN A 129 22.77 -26.42 -16.28
C ASN A 129 21.25 -26.20 -16.34
N ILE A 130 20.75 -25.53 -17.39
CA ILE A 130 19.37 -25.05 -17.51
C ILE A 130 18.55 -25.92 -18.47
N PHE A 131 17.31 -26.21 -18.07
CA PHE A 131 16.26 -26.86 -18.84
C PHE A 131 15.06 -25.93 -18.97
N SER A 132 14.27 -26.10 -20.04
CA SER A 132 13.07 -25.30 -20.28
C SER A 132 11.89 -26.15 -20.74
N LEU A 133 10.68 -25.68 -20.48
CA LEU A 133 9.47 -26.25 -21.07
C LEU A 133 9.42 -25.97 -22.59
N THR A 134 9.19 -27.02 -23.38
CA THR A 134 9.05 -27.00 -24.86
C THR A 134 7.79 -26.27 -25.33
N THR A 135 6.74 -26.24 -24.49
CA THR A 135 5.63 -25.31 -24.64
C THR A 135 5.98 -24.06 -23.85
N VAL A 136 6.21 -22.94 -24.53
CA VAL A 136 6.21 -21.64 -23.86
C VAL A 136 4.81 -21.47 -23.29
N THR A 137 4.64 -21.77 -22.01
CA THR A 137 3.45 -21.34 -21.30
C THR A 137 3.51 -19.82 -21.38
N PRO A 138 2.49 -19.12 -21.90
CA PRO A 138 2.48 -17.67 -21.82
C PRO A 138 2.81 -17.29 -20.37
N PRO A 139 3.64 -16.26 -20.13
CA PRO A 139 3.87 -15.80 -18.76
C PRO A 139 2.51 -15.68 -18.07
N PRO A 140 2.38 -16.13 -16.81
CA PRO A 140 1.12 -16.01 -16.08
C PRO A 140 0.53 -14.63 -16.33
N PRO A 141 -0.78 -14.51 -16.64
CA PRO A 141 -1.37 -13.21 -16.90
C PRO A 141 -0.96 -12.27 -15.78
N THR A 142 -0.36 -11.13 -16.13
CA THR A 142 0.04 -10.15 -15.13
C THR A 142 -1.20 -9.80 -14.33
N ALA A 143 -1.15 -10.03 -13.03
CA ALA A 143 -2.27 -9.71 -12.16
C ALA A 143 -2.62 -8.24 -12.32
N THR A 144 -3.90 -7.93 -12.50
CA THR A 144 -4.38 -6.56 -12.67
C THR A 144 -5.39 -6.18 -11.59
N ILE A 145 -5.46 -4.90 -11.27
CA ILE A 145 -6.53 -4.38 -10.44
C ILE A 145 -7.81 -4.38 -11.27
N LYS A 146 -8.84 -5.10 -10.80
CA LYS A 146 -10.18 -4.99 -11.39
C LYS A 146 -10.75 -3.63 -11.06
N THR A 147 -10.92 -2.77 -12.06
CA THR A 147 -11.46 -1.42 -11.81
C THR A 147 -12.96 -1.41 -11.51
N THR A 148 -13.69 -2.42 -11.99
CA THR A 148 -15.14 -2.58 -11.80
C THR A 148 -15.47 -4.03 -11.47
N VAL A 149 -16.27 -4.24 -10.41
CA VAL A 149 -16.71 -5.56 -9.93
C VAL A 149 -18.19 -5.49 -9.58
N GLY A 150 -19.06 -5.91 -10.51
CA GLY A 150 -20.50 -5.70 -10.35
C GLY A 150 -20.84 -4.21 -10.14
N SER A 151 -21.44 -3.87 -9.00
CA SER A 151 -21.74 -2.48 -8.62
C SER A 151 -20.60 -1.75 -7.90
N PHE A 152 -19.51 -2.46 -7.58
CA PHE A 152 -18.36 -1.90 -6.91
C PHE A 152 -17.37 -1.28 -7.90
N GLN A 153 -16.83 -0.12 -7.53
CA GLN A 153 -15.78 0.59 -8.27
C GLN A 153 -14.53 0.69 -7.41
N TYR A 154 -13.37 0.42 -8.01
CA TYR A 154 -12.09 0.61 -7.35
C TYR A 154 -11.87 2.10 -7.02
N LYS A 155 -11.36 2.37 -5.82
CA LYS A 155 -11.14 3.73 -5.28
C LYS A 155 -9.69 4.08 -5.04
N GLY A 156 -8.80 3.10 -5.10
CA GLY A 156 -7.37 3.29 -4.93
C GLY A 156 -6.73 2.28 -4.00
N CYS A 157 -5.41 2.34 -3.95
CA CYS A 157 -4.59 1.60 -3.00
C CYS A 157 -4.30 2.46 -1.77
N PHE A 158 -4.73 2.01 -0.60
CA PHE A 158 -4.56 2.75 0.64
C PHE A 158 -3.58 2.04 1.57
N GLN A 159 -2.78 2.81 2.30
CA GLN A 159 -1.98 2.27 3.39
C GLN A 159 -2.92 1.85 4.52
N ASP A 160 -2.80 0.61 4.99
CA ASP A 160 -3.59 0.12 6.12
C ASP A 160 -2.83 0.21 7.46
N GLY A 161 -3.51 0.05 8.58
CA GLY A 161 -2.87 -0.08 9.89
C GLY A 161 -2.40 -1.52 10.14
N VAL A 162 -1.24 -1.73 10.75
CA VAL A 162 -0.78 -3.05 11.24
C VAL A 162 -0.16 -2.92 12.64
N ASN A 163 0.09 -4.03 13.34
CA ASN A 163 0.79 -4.06 14.63
C ASN A 163 0.16 -3.18 15.73
N GLY A 164 -1.18 -3.16 15.79
CA GLY A 164 -1.92 -2.37 16.77
C GLY A 164 -2.24 -0.93 16.33
N ALA A 165 -1.76 -0.50 15.16
CA ALA A 165 -2.29 0.70 14.51
C ALA A 165 -3.74 0.45 14.05
N PRO A 166 -4.63 1.47 14.12
CA PRO A 166 -6.01 1.34 13.66
C PRO A 166 -6.09 0.95 12.17
N ARG A 167 -6.95 -0.03 11.84
CA ARG A 167 -7.24 -0.45 10.46
C ARG A 167 -8.13 0.59 9.76
N SER A 168 -8.01 0.69 8.44
CA SER A 168 -8.79 1.62 7.60
C SER A 168 -10.25 1.16 7.47
N LEU A 169 -10.46 -0.15 7.37
CA LEU A 169 -11.77 -0.80 7.44
C LEU A 169 -11.77 -1.76 8.64
N ALA A 170 -12.80 -1.72 9.47
CA ALA A 170 -12.76 -2.41 10.77
C ALA A 170 -13.21 -3.87 10.73
N HIS A 171 -14.01 -4.27 9.74
CA HIS A 171 -14.68 -5.58 9.76
C HIS A 171 -14.03 -6.59 8.80
N GLN A 172 -13.20 -7.48 9.32
CA GLN A 172 -12.67 -8.60 8.54
C GLN A 172 -13.74 -9.68 8.35
N LEU A 173 -13.92 -10.15 7.11
CA LEU A 173 -14.75 -11.31 6.79
C LEU A 173 -13.89 -12.48 6.31
N THR A 174 -14.22 -13.68 6.77
CA THR A 174 -13.61 -14.92 6.27
C THR A 174 -14.35 -15.43 5.05
N ILE A 175 -13.66 -15.55 3.91
CA ILE A 175 -14.25 -16.04 2.67
C ILE A 175 -13.86 -17.50 2.43
N SER A 176 -14.85 -18.39 2.47
CA SER A 176 -14.64 -19.80 2.14
C SER A 176 -14.38 -19.97 0.63
N GLY A 177 -13.34 -20.72 0.27
CA GLY A 177 -12.92 -20.89 -1.13
C GLY A 177 -11.88 -19.87 -1.61
N GLY A 178 -11.50 -18.91 -0.76
CA GLY A 178 -10.48 -17.91 -1.05
C GLY A 178 -11.06 -16.58 -1.56
N VAL A 179 -10.20 -15.57 -1.62
CA VAL A 179 -10.54 -14.19 -1.90
C VAL A 179 -10.22 -13.85 -3.34
N THR A 180 -11.18 -13.24 -4.03
CA THR A 180 -11.03 -12.45 -5.26
C THR A 180 -11.74 -11.11 -5.04
N ALA A 181 -11.63 -10.17 -6.00
CA ALA A 181 -12.37 -8.93 -5.91
C ALA A 181 -13.90 -9.17 -5.86
N GLU A 182 -14.41 -10.14 -6.63
CA GLU A 182 -15.82 -10.56 -6.61
C GLU A 182 -16.23 -11.14 -5.27
N THR A 183 -15.48 -12.10 -4.73
CA THR A 183 -15.93 -12.80 -3.52
C THR A 183 -15.92 -11.87 -2.31
N CYS A 184 -14.93 -10.97 -2.21
CA CYS A 184 -14.89 -10.00 -1.13
C CYS A 184 -15.99 -8.93 -1.26
N THR A 185 -16.15 -8.31 -2.43
CA THR A 185 -17.18 -7.28 -2.63
C THR A 185 -18.60 -7.83 -2.44
N ALA A 186 -18.88 -9.04 -2.91
CA ALA A 186 -20.17 -9.70 -2.71
C ALA A 186 -20.43 -10.01 -1.22
N ALA A 187 -19.41 -10.46 -0.48
CA ALA A 187 -19.54 -10.73 0.95
C ALA A 187 -19.77 -9.44 1.75
N CYS A 188 -19.01 -8.38 1.49
CA CYS A 188 -19.21 -7.08 2.14
C CYS A 188 -20.62 -6.52 1.86
N LYS A 189 -21.08 -6.59 0.60
CA LYS A 189 -22.44 -6.16 0.24
C LYS A 189 -23.51 -6.97 0.97
N THR A 190 -23.35 -8.29 1.05
CA THR A 190 -24.28 -9.18 1.77
C THR A 190 -24.33 -8.86 3.26
N ALA A 191 -23.19 -8.48 3.84
CA ALA A 191 -23.08 -8.02 5.22
C ALA A 191 -23.59 -6.58 5.44
N GLY A 192 -24.04 -5.89 4.38
CA GLY A 192 -24.61 -4.54 4.46
C GLY A 192 -23.57 -3.41 4.39
N PHE A 193 -22.33 -3.71 4.04
CA PHE A 193 -21.25 -2.74 3.93
C PHE A 193 -21.17 -2.12 2.53
N ALA A 194 -20.89 -0.82 2.48
CA ALA A 194 -20.72 -0.06 1.24
C ALA A 194 -19.28 -0.12 0.70
N LEU A 195 -18.32 -0.48 1.54
CA LEU A 195 -16.91 -0.57 1.22
C LEU A 195 -16.41 -2.01 1.39
N ALA A 196 -15.54 -2.40 0.48
CA ALA A 196 -14.77 -3.64 0.54
C ALA A 196 -13.29 -3.32 0.31
N GLY A 197 -12.41 -3.98 1.03
CA GLY A 197 -10.97 -3.81 0.96
C GLY A 197 -10.29 -5.16 0.90
N LEU A 198 -9.37 -5.33 -0.04
CA LEU A 198 -8.60 -6.55 -0.21
C LEU A 198 -7.16 -6.31 0.23
N GLU A 199 -6.64 -7.17 1.10
CA GLU A 199 -5.27 -7.07 1.64
C GLU A 199 -4.55 -8.43 1.60
N PHE A 200 -3.23 -8.38 1.47
CA PHE A 200 -2.34 -9.54 1.65
C PHE A 200 -2.68 -10.76 0.77
N GLY A 201 -3.31 -10.54 -0.39
CA GLY A 201 -3.68 -11.60 -1.33
C GLY A 201 -4.85 -12.49 -0.88
N GLN A 202 -5.31 -12.40 0.37
CA GLN A 202 -6.22 -13.38 0.96
C GLN A 202 -7.20 -12.82 2.00
N GLU A 203 -7.08 -11.55 2.38
CA GLU A 203 -7.93 -10.94 3.38
C GLU A 203 -9.03 -10.10 2.75
N CYS A 204 -10.21 -10.13 3.36
CA CYS A 204 -11.34 -9.31 2.98
C CYS A 204 -11.79 -8.46 4.18
N TRP A 205 -11.80 -7.15 3.99
CA TRP A 205 -12.19 -6.16 4.99
C TRP A 205 -13.37 -5.35 4.48
N CYS A 206 -14.30 -5.00 5.36
CA CYS A 206 -15.54 -4.31 5.00
C CYS A 206 -15.80 -3.15 5.97
N ASP A 207 -16.45 -2.11 5.47
CA ASP A 207 -16.97 -1.04 6.32
C ASP A 207 -18.10 -0.25 5.64
N SER A 208 -18.81 0.56 6.41
CA SER A 208 -19.79 1.51 5.91
C SER A 208 -19.22 2.91 5.74
N TYR A 209 -18.05 3.19 6.33
CA TYR A 209 -17.33 4.45 6.21
C TYR A 209 -15.83 4.24 6.46
N MET A 210 -14.96 4.86 5.66
CA MET A 210 -13.50 4.78 5.82
C MET A 210 -12.95 6.14 6.27
N GLU A 211 -12.69 6.28 7.57
CA GLU A 211 -12.22 7.53 8.18
C GLU A 211 -10.71 7.75 8.05
N ILE A 212 -9.93 6.67 8.09
CA ILE A 212 -8.46 6.71 8.02
C ILE A 212 -8.07 6.55 6.57
N VAL A 213 -7.48 7.59 5.98
CA VAL A 213 -7.22 7.63 4.55
C VAL A 213 -5.80 8.08 4.27
N THR A 214 -4.97 7.14 3.82
CA THR A 214 -3.62 7.40 3.32
C THR A 214 -3.49 6.75 1.95
N LEU A 215 -3.71 7.53 0.88
CA LEU A 215 -3.59 7.04 -0.49
C LEU A 215 -2.12 6.75 -0.82
N THR A 216 -1.88 5.62 -1.49
CA THR A 216 -0.57 5.17 -1.98
C THR A 216 -0.65 4.89 -3.48
N PRO A 217 0.47 4.80 -4.20
CA PRO A 217 0.46 4.42 -5.60
C PRO A 217 -0.20 3.05 -5.81
N ASP A 218 -1.00 2.88 -6.86
CA ASP A 218 -1.67 1.60 -7.17
C ASP A 218 -0.68 0.44 -7.32
N THR A 219 0.57 0.73 -7.73
CA THR A 219 1.67 -0.24 -7.83
C THR A 219 2.09 -0.86 -6.50
N ASP A 220 1.72 -0.26 -5.37
CA ASP A 220 1.97 -0.83 -4.05
C ASP A 220 0.98 -1.95 -3.71
N CYS A 221 -0.21 -1.94 -4.30
CA CYS A 221 -1.14 -3.06 -4.25
C CYS A 221 -0.74 -4.06 -5.35
N ASN A 222 0.17 -4.98 -5.04
CA ASN A 222 0.85 -5.83 -6.02
C ASN A 222 0.80 -7.33 -5.72
N MET A 223 0.04 -7.77 -4.71
CA MET A 223 -0.18 -9.17 -4.45
C MET A 223 -1.37 -9.70 -5.21
N ALA A 224 -1.18 -10.85 -5.86
CA ALA A 224 -2.24 -11.56 -6.53
C ALA A 224 -3.23 -12.15 -5.51
N CYS A 225 -4.49 -12.28 -5.90
CA CYS A 225 -5.51 -12.95 -5.12
C CYS A 225 -5.25 -14.46 -5.01
N ASN A 226 -5.46 -15.04 -3.82
CA ASN A 226 -5.19 -16.45 -3.57
C ASN A 226 -6.16 -17.40 -4.29
N ALA A 227 -7.36 -16.93 -4.66
CA ALA A 227 -8.33 -17.69 -5.43
C ALA A 227 -8.33 -17.37 -6.93
N ASP A 228 -7.75 -16.24 -7.36
CA ASP A 228 -7.56 -15.90 -8.76
C ASP A 228 -6.24 -15.12 -8.97
N PRO A 229 -5.16 -15.78 -9.43
CA PRO A 229 -3.86 -15.12 -9.55
C PRO A 229 -3.80 -14.08 -10.68
N THR A 230 -4.88 -13.88 -11.45
CA THR A 230 -4.97 -12.84 -12.49
C THR A 230 -5.47 -11.49 -11.97
N GLU A 231 -5.83 -11.43 -10.69
CA GLU A 231 -6.34 -10.25 -10.00
C GLU A 231 -5.42 -9.79 -8.87
N ILE A 232 -5.40 -8.49 -8.61
CA ILE A 232 -4.70 -7.90 -7.45
C ILE A 232 -5.63 -7.80 -6.23
N CYS A 233 -5.13 -8.29 -5.09
CA CYS A 233 -5.76 -8.31 -3.77
C CYS A 233 -4.91 -7.58 -2.71
N GLY A 234 -4.51 -6.33 -3.02
CA GLY A 234 -3.74 -5.48 -2.11
C GLY A 234 -2.27 -5.90 -2.02
N ALA A 235 -1.65 -5.67 -0.86
CA ALA A 235 -0.35 -6.21 -0.44
C ALA A 235 -0.22 -6.09 1.09
N GLY A 236 0.97 -6.23 1.65
CA GLY A 236 1.18 -6.11 3.09
C GLY A 236 1.04 -4.65 3.47
N ASN A 237 0.12 -4.34 4.40
CA ASN A 237 -0.19 -2.95 4.78
C ASN A 237 -0.73 -2.12 3.59
N ARG A 238 -1.33 -2.76 2.59
CA ARG A 238 -1.85 -2.12 1.36
C ARG A 238 -3.22 -2.69 1.02
N LEU A 239 -4.22 -1.85 1.17
CA LEU A 239 -5.62 -2.18 1.03
C LEU A 239 -6.13 -1.68 -0.33
N ALA A 240 -6.51 -2.61 -1.21
CA ALA A 240 -7.20 -2.30 -2.45
C ALA A 240 -8.69 -2.06 -2.16
N VAL A 241 -9.14 -0.81 -2.17
CA VAL A 241 -10.49 -0.44 -1.71
C VAL A 241 -11.46 -0.27 -2.86
N TYR A 242 -12.66 -0.78 -2.67
CA TYR A 242 -13.79 -0.74 -3.59
C TYR A 242 -15.01 -0.17 -2.88
N GLN A 243 -15.81 0.62 -3.61
CA GLN A 243 -17.04 1.22 -3.11
C GLN A 243 -18.24 0.77 -3.94
N ASP A 244 -19.30 0.30 -3.29
CA ASP A 244 -20.58 0.05 -3.93
C ASP A 244 -21.21 1.38 -4.38
N THR A 245 -21.38 1.53 -5.69
CA THR A 245 -22.00 2.73 -6.27
C THR A 245 -23.52 2.78 -6.10
N THR A 246 -24.13 1.66 -5.70
CA THR A 246 -25.58 1.58 -5.42
C THR A 246 -25.93 1.80 -3.96
N ALA A 247 -24.92 1.86 -3.07
CA ALA A 247 -25.15 2.13 -1.65
C ALA A 247 -25.63 3.57 -1.43
N THR A 248 -26.57 3.74 -0.50
CA THR A 248 -26.99 5.09 -0.07
C THR A 248 -25.89 5.71 0.78
N PRO A 249 -25.37 6.90 0.42
CA PRO A 249 -24.35 7.56 1.22
C PRO A 249 -24.87 7.89 2.63
N PRO A 250 -23.98 7.92 3.64
CA PRO A 250 -24.33 8.47 4.94
C PRO A 250 -24.88 9.88 4.78
N GLY A 251 -25.90 10.22 5.56
CA GLY A 251 -26.48 11.56 5.52
C GLY A 251 -25.42 12.61 5.87
N ALA A 252 -25.21 13.60 5.00
CA ALA A 252 -24.19 14.63 5.20
C ALA A 252 -24.42 15.51 6.46
N GLN A 253 -25.62 15.43 7.04
CA GLN A 253 -26.01 16.10 8.29
C GLN A 253 -26.37 15.10 9.39
N THR A 254 -26.04 13.82 9.20
CA THR A 254 -26.27 12.76 10.18
C THR A 254 -24.96 12.43 10.86
N CYS A 255 -24.98 12.39 12.18
CA CYS A 255 -23.84 11.96 12.97
C CYS A 255 -23.48 10.51 12.61
N LEU A 256 -22.21 10.25 12.38
CA LEU A 256 -21.65 8.92 12.26
C LEU A 256 -21.74 8.19 13.60
N THR A 257 -21.98 6.88 13.56
CA THR A 257 -22.07 6.04 14.75
C THR A 257 -20.67 5.58 15.20
N ASN A 258 -20.56 5.06 16.42
CA ASN A 258 -19.31 4.45 16.91
C ASN A 258 -18.88 3.20 16.12
N SER A 259 -19.76 2.62 15.29
CA SER A 259 -19.41 1.52 14.39
C SER A 259 -18.90 2.02 13.03
N GLN A 260 -18.83 3.33 12.84
CA GLN A 260 -18.28 3.98 11.64
C GLN A 260 -17.03 4.80 11.98
N ILE A 261 -16.87 5.16 13.27
CA ILE A 261 -15.73 5.91 13.79
C ILE A 261 -15.09 5.08 14.88
N HIS A 262 -13.90 4.59 14.58
CA HIS A 262 -13.16 3.65 15.40
C HIS A 262 -11.97 4.34 16.09
N SER A 263 -11.52 5.49 15.57
CA SER A 263 -10.47 6.31 16.18
C SER A 263 -11.04 7.22 17.27
N ILE A 264 -10.64 6.96 18.53
CA ILE A 264 -11.12 7.71 19.70
C ILE A 264 -10.33 8.98 20.00
N THR A 265 -9.08 9.07 19.52
CA THR A 265 -8.18 10.19 19.78
C THR A 265 -7.62 10.71 18.46
N PHE A 266 -7.78 11.99 18.20
CA PHE A 266 -7.49 12.58 16.89
C PHE A 266 -6.90 13.99 16.98
N GLY A 267 -6.21 14.40 15.93
CA GLY A 267 -5.90 15.81 15.67
C GLY A 267 -7.08 16.52 15.01
N LEU A 268 -7.10 17.85 15.04
CA LEU A 268 -8.11 18.65 14.37
C LEU A 268 -7.45 19.64 13.42
N GLN A 269 -8.04 19.82 12.24
CA GLN A 269 -7.60 20.84 11.29
C GLN A 269 -8.79 21.61 10.70
N ALA A 270 -8.61 22.90 10.47
CA ALA A 270 -9.54 23.71 9.70
C ALA A 270 -9.23 23.57 8.21
N VAL A 271 -10.18 23.03 7.44
CA VAL A 271 -10.07 22.87 5.98
C VAL A 271 -10.96 23.91 5.30
N PRO A 272 -10.40 24.85 4.52
CA PRO A 272 -11.19 25.84 3.79
C PRO A 272 -12.10 25.20 2.73
N LEU A 273 -13.38 25.60 2.71
CA LEU A 273 -14.37 25.07 1.76
C LEU A 273 -14.09 25.47 0.30
N ASN A 274 -13.43 26.61 0.08
CA ASN A 274 -13.14 27.16 -1.25
C ASN A 274 -11.69 26.92 -1.69
N GLY A 275 -11.05 25.88 -1.16
CA GLY A 275 -9.64 25.59 -1.40
C GLY A 275 -8.69 26.41 -0.52
N GLY A 276 -7.50 25.86 -0.31
CA GLY A 276 -6.48 26.40 0.58
C GLY A 276 -5.81 25.28 1.38
N THR A 277 -4.71 25.61 2.04
CA THR A 277 -4.00 24.65 2.88
C THR A 277 -4.77 24.41 4.18
N PRO A 278 -5.05 23.16 4.56
CA PRO A 278 -5.55 22.84 5.89
C PRO A 278 -4.64 23.40 6.98
N LEU A 279 -5.24 23.90 8.07
CA LEU A 279 -4.51 24.47 9.20
C LEU A 279 -4.76 23.63 10.44
N ALA A 280 -3.72 23.01 10.98
CA ALA A 280 -3.80 22.29 12.24
C ALA A 280 -4.27 23.22 13.37
N LEU A 281 -5.21 22.74 14.17
CA LEU A 281 -5.81 23.47 15.27
C LEU A 281 -5.28 22.93 16.60
N GLY A 282 -5.28 23.79 17.61
CA GLY A 282 -4.96 23.42 18.98
C GLY A 282 -5.86 24.13 19.98
N ALA A 283 -5.75 23.73 21.24
CA ALA A 283 -6.40 24.42 22.36
C ALA A 283 -5.39 25.33 23.07
N PHE A 284 -5.64 26.63 23.07
CA PHE A 284 -4.71 27.64 23.60
C PHE A 284 -5.26 28.22 24.90
N GLU A 285 -4.46 28.19 25.97
CA GLU A 285 -4.84 28.77 27.26
C GLU A 285 -4.92 30.29 27.19
N LEU A 286 -6.02 30.85 27.69
CA LEU A 286 -6.10 32.24 28.09
C LEU A 286 -5.50 32.34 29.49
N ALA A 287 -4.34 32.99 29.61
CA ALA A 287 -3.55 33.12 30.84
C ALA A 287 -4.42 33.10 32.11
N ALA A 288 -4.27 32.05 32.91
CA ALA A 288 -4.97 31.90 34.18
C ALA A 288 -4.59 33.05 35.10
N VAL A 289 -5.60 33.76 35.60
CA VAL A 289 -5.40 34.66 36.75
C VAL A 289 -5.37 33.77 37.99
N ILE A 290 -4.44 34.00 38.90
CA ILE A 290 -4.35 33.29 40.18
C ILE A 290 -5.74 33.39 40.83
N GLU A 291 -6.45 32.25 40.98
CA GLU A 291 -7.84 32.11 41.46
C GLU A 291 -9.01 32.18 40.44
N ALA A 292 -8.76 32.12 39.13
CA ALA A 292 -9.80 32.04 38.09
C ALA A 292 -9.83 30.68 37.38
N PRO A 293 -10.98 30.20 36.86
CA PRO A 293 -11.02 29.02 36.00
C PRO A 293 -10.17 29.26 34.75
N SER A 294 -9.34 28.27 34.38
CA SER A 294 -8.60 28.28 33.11
C SER A 294 -9.57 28.10 31.93
N TRP A 295 -9.38 28.93 30.90
CA TRP A 295 -10.15 28.92 29.67
C TRP A 295 -9.26 28.60 28.49
N PHE A 296 -9.76 27.78 27.56
CA PHE A 296 -9.02 27.36 26.38
C PHE A 296 -9.80 27.70 25.12
N LEU A 297 -9.05 28.07 24.08
CA LEU A 297 -9.59 28.50 22.81
C LEU A 297 -9.19 27.52 21.72
N LEU A 298 -10.16 27.10 20.91
CA LEU A 298 -9.85 26.37 19.68
C LEU A 298 -9.36 27.38 18.62
N SER A 299 -8.06 27.35 18.31
CA SER A 299 -7.46 28.33 17.39
C SER A 299 -6.23 27.76 16.67
N ASN A 300 -5.63 28.58 15.81
CA ASN A 300 -4.28 28.38 15.28
C ASN A 300 -3.41 29.63 15.58
N GLY A 301 -2.19 29.41 16.07
CA GLY A 301 -1.26 30.45 16.50
C GLY A 301 -0.49 31.20 15.41
N GLY A 302 -0.80 31.01 14.12
CA GLY A 302 -0.14 31.67 12.98
C GLY A 302 1.00 30.88 12.33
N THR A 303 1.75 30.09 13.11
CA THR A 303 2.80 29.16 12.62
C THR A 303 2.44 27.69 12.84
N GLY A 304 1.20 27.40 13.23
CA GLY A 304 0.78 26.10 13.78
C GLY A 304 1.16 25.95 15.27
N PRO A 305 0.62 24.93 15.97
CA PRO A 305 1.13 24.57 17.29
C PRO A 305 2.57 24.05 17.16
N PRO A 306 3.52 24.41 18.04
CA PRO A 306 4.82 23.75 18.07
C PRO A 306 4.62 22.24 18.36
N PRO A 307 5.56 21.36 17.94
CA PRO A 307 5.36 19.90 17.99
C PRO A 307 5.04 19.32 19.37
N ASN A 308 5.37 20.06 20.44
CA ASN A 308 5.11 19.73 21.84
C ASN A 308 3.78 20.29 22.40
N GLU A 309 3.01 21.03 21.61
CA GLU A 309 1.69 21.61 21.96
C GLU A 309 0.56 21.11 21.04
N ALA A 310 0.79 20.04 20.26
CA ALA A 310 -0.25 19.42 19.45
C ALA A 310 -1.31 18.79 20.37
N VAL A 311 -2.42 19.50 20.57
CA VAL A 311 -3.56 18.99 21.36
C VAL A 311 -4.29 17.95 20.56
N THR A 312 -4.44 16.75 21.13
CA THR A 312 -5.33 15.72 20.64
C THR A 312 -6.67 15.82 21.35
N PHE A 313 -7.70 15.35 20.68
CA PHE A 313 -9.07 15.42 21.14
C PHE A 313 -9.71 14.04 21.13
N THR A 314 -10.68 13.85 21.99
CA THR A 314 -11.63 12.74 21.94
C THR A 314 -13.02 13.25 21.61
N LEU A 315 -13.78 12.43 20.90
CA LEU A 315 -15.21 12.60 20.73
C LEU A 315 -15.90 11.39 21.36
N GLY A 316 -16.48 11.61 22.54
CA GLY A 316 -17.21 10.58 23.25
C GLY A 316 -18.51 10.21 22.52
N SER A 317 -18.94 8.95 22.68
CA SER A 317 -20.24 8.48 22.20
C SER A 317 -21.45 9.22 22.79
N ASN A 318 -21.23 9.95 23.88
CA ASN A 318 -22.18 10.86 24.50
C ASN A 318 -22.22 12.25 23.84
N GLY A 319 -21.48 12.47 22.76
CA GLY A 319 -21.41 13.73 22.02
C GLY A 319 -20.55 14.82 22.68
N VAL A 320 -19.72 14.44 23.66
CA VAL A 320 -18.79 15.36 24.33
C VAL A 320 -17.44 15.36 23.62
N PHE A 321 -17.02 16.54 23.16
CA PHE A 321 -15.75 16.79 22.48
C PHE A 321 -14.71 17.37 23.45
N SER A 322 -13.69 16.60 23.82
CA SER A 322 -12.75 16.98 24.88
C SER A 322 -11.29 16.95 24.41
N PRO A 323 -10.44 17.93 24.77
CA PRO A 323 -8.99 17.80 24.63
C PRO A 323 -8.44 16.77 25.63
N THR A 324 -7.41 16.01 25.27
CA THR A 324 -6.97 14.83 26.06
C THR A 324 -5.57 14.90 26.66
N ASN A 325 -4.67 15.69 26.08
CA ASN A 325 -3.25 15.75 26.45
C ASN A 325 -2.88 17.08 27.13
N PHE A 326 -3.69 17.45 28.15
CA PHE A 326 -3.51 18.68 28.92
C PHE A 326 -2.64 18.48 30.17
N PHE A 327 -1.66 19.36 30.38
CA PHE A 327 -0.85 19.43 31.59
C PHE A 327 -1.33 20.61 32.46
N GLY A 328 -2.18 20.35 33.47
CA GLY A 328 -2.74 21.39 34.34
C GLY A 328 -3.76 20.83 35.35
N GLU A 329 -4.37 21.70 36.17
CA GLU A 329 -5.44 21.30 37.08
C GLU A 329 -6.76 21.13 36.31
N GLY A 330 -7.24 19.89 36.16
CA GLY A 330 -8.55 19.56 35.58
C GLY A 330 -8.56 19.28 34.08
N LEU A 331 -9.61 18.58 33.62
CA LEU A 331 -9.84 18.29 32.20
C LEU A 331 -10.76 19.37 31.61
N PRO A 332 -10.34 20.11 30.56
CA PRO A 332 -11.20 21.09 29.92
C PRO A 332 -12.44 20.41 29.33
N ILE A 333 -13.61 21.00 29.54
CA ILE A 333 -14.86 20.53 28.95
C ILE A 333 -15.37 21.51 27.90
N PRO A 334 -15.98 21.03 26.81
CA PRO A 334 -16.48 21.90 25.77
C PRO A 334 -17.71 22.67 26.26
N LEU A 335 -17.78 23.95 25.92
CA LEU A 335 -18.99 24.74 26.09
C LEU A 335 -19.81 24.79 24.80
N ALA A 336 -21.08 25.16 24.95
CA ALA A 336 -21.96 25.42 23.82
C ALA A 336 -21.38 26.53 22.93
N PRO A 337 -21.21 26.30 21.62
CA PRO A 337 -20.79 27.36 20.71
C PRO A 337 -21.83 28.47 20.67
N ASN A 338 -21.38 29.71 20.80
CA ASN A 338 -22.23 30.88 20.62
C ASN A 338 -22.05 31.43 19.21
N VAL A 339 -23.16 31.81 18.56
CA VAL A 339 -23.13 32.42 17.22
C VAL A 339 -22.25 33.65 17.22
N GLY A 340 -21.29 33.70 16.30
CA GLY A 340 -20.33 34.77 16.15
C GLY A 340 -19.17 34.71 17.13
N CYS A 341 -19.11 33.76 18.05
CA CYS A 341 -18.04 33.66 19.05
C CYS A 341 -17.06 32.53 18.76
N ILE A 342 -15.85 32.67 19.30
CA ILE A 342 -14.84 31.62 19.28
C ILE A 342 -15.30 30.39 20.09
N GLN A 343 -14.93 29.20 19.63
CA GLN A 343 -15.16 27.97 20.38
C GLN A 343 -14.22 27.90 21.60
N VAL A 344 -14.81 27.70 22.77
CA VAL A 344 -14.10 27.69 24.05
C VAL A 344 -14.30 26.38 24.83
N PHE A 345 -13.32 26.05 25.65
CA PHE A 345 -13.37 25.02 26.67
C PHE A 345 -13.10 25.65 28.04
N GLY A 346 -13.74 25.15 29.09
CA GLY A 346 -13.55 25.64 30.45
C GLY A 346 -13.11 24.52 31.39
N VAL A 347 -12.32 24.86 32.39
CA VAL A 347 -12.03 23.95 33.50
C VAL A 347 -13.03 24.20 34.63
N PRO A 348 -13.75 23.16 35.10
CA PRO A 348 -14.64 23.32 36.25
C PRO A 348 -13.83 23.58 37.52
N PHE A 349 -13.92 24.81 38.07
CA PHE A 349 -13.31 25.20 39.35
C PHE A 349 -14.40 25.71 40.30
N ASN A 350 -14.60 25.03 41.44
CA ASN A 350 -15.58 25.35 42.50
C ASN A 350 -17.08 25.48 42.12
N ASN A 351 -17.43 25.47 40.83
CA ASN A 351 -18.80 25.55 40.32
C ASN A 351 -18.99 24.48 39.22
N PRO A 352 -20.09 23.69 39.21
CA PRO A 352 -20.29 22.67 38.19
C PRO A 352 -20.48 23.29 36.80
N LEU A 353 -19.46 23.18 35.94
CA LEU A 353 -19.65 23.32 34.50
C LEU A 353 -20.22 22.00 33.94
N VAL A 354 -21.18 22.11 33.02
CA VAL A 354 -21.75 20.95 32.33
C VAL A 354 -21.20 20.91 30.91
N ALA A 355 -20.62 19.78 30.53
CA ALA A 355 -20.07 19.59 29.20
C ALA A 355 -21.19 19.66 28.15
N TYR A 356 -20.98 20.45 27.11
CA TYR A 356 -21.88 20.47 25.98
C TYR A 356 -21.72 19.21 25.15
N ASN A 357 -22.83 18.53 24.89
CA ASN A 357 -22.85 17.15 24.41
C ASN A 357 -23.53 16.99 23.04
N GLN A 358 -23.65 18.07 22.28
CA GLN A 358 -24.24 18.08 20.94
C GLN A 358 -23.19 18.10 19.82
N TYR A 359 -21.95 17.71 20.13
CA TYR A 359 -20.93 17.48 19.12
C TYR A 359 -21.08 16.09 18.54
N CYS A 360 -20.79 15.96 17.26
CA CYS A 360 -20.61 14.65 16.64
C CYS A 360 -19.69 14.76 15.43
N ALA A 361 -19.28 13.62 14.90
CA ALA A 361 -18.55 13.55 13.66
C ALA A 361 -19.52 13.22 12.52
N MET A 362 -19.34 13.88 11.38
CA MET A 362 -20.17 13.74 10.20
C MET A 362 -19.32 13.37 8.99
N PRO A 363 -19.92 12.78 7.95
CA PRO A 363 -19.24 12.56 6.68
C PRO A 363 -18.62 13.86 6.18
N ASN A 364 -17.40 13.78 5.65
CA ASN A 364 -16.72 14.96 5.15
C ASN A 364 -17.32 15.41 3.80
N PRO A 365 -18.02 16.56 3.75
CA PRO A 365 -18.72 17.00 2.55
C PRO A 365 -17.76 17.45 1.44
N VAL A 366 -16.48 17.65 1.75
CA VAL A 366 -15.45 18.10 0.80
C VAL A 366 -14.39 17.02 0.55
N SER A 367 -14.63 15.77 0.94
CA SER A 367 -13.73 14.67 0.62
C SER A 367 -13.60 14.48 -0.90
N THR A 368 -12.35 14.41 -1.39
CA THR A 368 -12.06 14.13 -2.80
C THR A 368 -12.33 12.68 -3.19
N PHE A 369 -12.52 11.79 -2.22
CA PHE A 369 -12.81 10.36 -2.44
C PHE A 369 -14.32 10.05 -2.48
N GLY A 370 -15.16 11.06 -2.23
CA GLY A 370 -16.61 10.92 -2.15
C GLY A 370 -17.13 10.74 -0.72
N PRO A 371 -18.42 10.42 -0.55
CA PRO A 371 -19.13 10.54 0.74
C PRO A 371 -18.88 9.38 1.72
N PHE A 372 -18.24 8.29 1.28
CA PHE A 372 -17.97 7.11 2.12
C PHE A 372 -16.53 7.07 2.63
N ILE A 373 -15.62 7.82 2.01
CA ILE A 373 -14.19 7.72 2.24
C ILE A 373 -13.69 9.12 2.54
N GLY A 374 -13.03 9.30 3.68
CA GLY A 374 -12.44 10.57 4.06
C GLY A 374 -12.45 10.79 5.56
N PRO A 375 -11.48 11.52 6.11
CA PRO A 375 -11.50 11.84 7.53
C PRO A 375 -12.73 12.70 7.86
N PRO A 376 -13.54 12.33 8.87
CA PRO A 376 -14.83 12.97 9.16
C PRO A 376 -14.65 14.41 9.65
N VAL A 377 -15.76 15.14 9.72
CA VAL A 377 -15.76 16.55 10.18
C VAL A 377 -16.55 16.70 11.47
N LEU A 378 -16.04 17.55 12.37
CA LEU A 378 -16.72 17.91 13.61
C LEU A 378 -17.93 18.80 13.31
N ALA A 379 -19.09 18.33 13.73
CA ALA A 379 -20.35 19.04 13.68
C ALA A 379 -20.82 19.37 15.09
N VAL A 380 -21.67 20.39 15.18
CA VAL A 380 -22.39 20.72 16.39
C VAL A 380 -23.84 21.03 16.04
N ASN A 381 -24.80 20.49 16.80
CA ASN A 381 -26.23 20.59 16.50
C ASN A 381 -26.59 20.18 15.06
N GLY A 382 -25.92 19.15 14.54
CA GLY A 382 -26.17 18.68 13.19
C GLY A 382 -25.50 19.50 12.07
N ARG A 383 -24.65 20.48 12.41
CA ARG A 383 -24.08 21.45 11.46
C ARG A 383 -22.55 21.45 11.52
N SER A 384 -21.92 21.04 10.41
CA SER A 384 -20.46 21.13 10.18
C SER A 384 -20.09 22.28 9.25
N ASP A 385 -21.07 22.94 8.65
CA ASP A 385 -20.95 23.97 7.61
C ASP A 385 -20.99 25.41 8.16
N LEU A 386 -21.11 25.56 9.48
CA LEU A 386 -21.20 26.85 10.16
C LEU A 386 -19.87 27.35 10.72
N TRP A 387 -18.78 26.58 10.60
CA TRP A 387 -17.49 26.98 11.15
C TRP A 387 -16.79 28.02 10.27
N GLY A 388 -16.21 29.02 10.92
CA GLY A 388 -15.35 30.01 10.29
C GLY A 388 -13.99 30.08 10.97
N LEU A 389 -12.95 30.33 10.18
CA LEU A 389 -11.62 30.66 10.66
C LEU A 389 -11.39 32.16 10.48
N CYS A 390 -11.34 32.89 11.59
CA CYS A 390 -11.36 34.35 11.61
C CYS A 390 -10.05 34.90 12.19
N PRO A 391 -9.32 35.77 11.45
CA PRO A 391 -8.18 36.48 12.02
C PRO A 391 -8.62 37.39 13.17
N ASN A 392 -8.04 37.16 14.35
CA ASN A 392 -8.29 37.98 15.52
C ASN A 392 -7.59 39.34 15.37
N ILE A 393 -8.35 40.44 15.44
CA ILE A 393 -7.84 41.81 15.29
C ILE A 393 -7.68 42.55 16.62
N THR A 394 -8.20 41.99 17.72
CA THR A 394 -8.14 42.60 19.06
C THR A 394 -6.92 42.15 19.86
N GLN A 395 -6.30 41.02 19.49
CA GLN A 395 -5.00 40.60 19.98
C GLN A 395 -3.89 41.07 19.03
N ALA A 396 -3.07 42.03 19.47
CA ALA A 396 -1.80 42.31 18.81
C ALA A 396 -0.89 41.06 18.91
N ALA A 397 -0.13 40.74 17.86
CA ALA A 397 0.80 39.62 17.83
C ALA A 397 1.67 39.61 19.10
N LYS A 398 1.39 38.68 20.01
CA LYS A 398 2.18 38.52 21.24
C LYS A 398 3.41 37.69 20.92
N SER A 399 4.56 38.36 20.86
CA SER A 399 5.94 37.86 20.77
C SER A 399 6.54 37.65 19.38
N GLU A 400 7.87 37.83 19.31
CA GLU A 400 8.73 37.58 18.15
C GLU A 400 8.63 36.13 17.61
N PHE A 401 8.04 35.22 18.38
CA PHE A 401 7.87 33.80 18.04
C PHE A 401 6.53 33.46 17.35
N ARG A 402 5.59 34.40 17.22
CA ARG A 402 4.32 34.21 16.49
C ARG A 402 4.10 35.35 15.47
N PRO A 403 4.68 35.26 14.27
CA PRO A 403 4.48 36.25 13.23
C PRO A 403 3.07 36.12 12.60
N GLY A 404 2.07 36.74 13.22
CA GLY A 404 0.72 36.87 12.64
C GLY A 404 -0.40 36.99 13.68
N PRO A 405 -1.60 37.45 13.27
CA PRO A 405 -2.78 37.40 14.12
C PRO A 405 -3.18 35.94 14.37
N ARG A 406 -3.62 35.63 15.59
CA ARG A 406 -4.23 34.34 15.94
C ARG A 406 -5.45 34.10 15.04
N LEU A 407 -5.62 32.88 14.57
CA LEU A 407 -6.77 32.48 13.76
C LEU A 407 -7.76 31.73 14.64
N ASP A 408 -8.91 32.34 14.90
CA ASP A 408 -9.93 31.83 15.82
C ASP A 408 -10.94 30.96 15.09
N VAL A 409 -11.27 29.80 15.68
CA VAL A 409 -12.38 28.96 15.20
C VAL A 409 -13.67 29.52 15.77
N VAL A 410 -14.46 30.16 14.91
CA VAL A 410 -15.69 30.87 15.26
C VAL A 410 -16.89 30.09 14.75
N PHE A 411 -17.89 29.88 15.61
CA PHE A 411 -19.15 29.26 15.20
C PHE A 411 -20.08 30.30 14.59
N SER A 412 -20.52 30.09 13.34
CA SER A 412 -21.40 30.99 12.58
C SER A 412 -20.98 32.47 12.69
N PRO A 413 -19.83 32.88 12.12
CA PRO A 413 -19.32 34.25 12.21
C PRO A 413 -20.35 35.33 11.84
N THR A 414 -20.33 36.47 12.53
CA THR A 414 -21.26 37.58 12.29
C THR A 414 -20.54 38.93 12.24
N ALA A 415 -21.15 39.94 11.63
CA ALA A 415 -20.60 41.29 11.57
C ALA A 415 -20.67 42.05 12.91
N ALA A 416 -21.37 41.51 13.91
CA ALA A 416 -21.55 42.17 15.21
C ALA A 416 -20.38 41.93 16.18
N ASN A 417 -19.52 40.94 15.92
CA ASN A 417 -18.39 40.64 16.79
C ASN A 417 -17.23 41.62 16.54
N THR A 418 -16.61 42.11 17.62
CA THR A 418 -15.51 43.09 17.58
C THR A 418 -14.11 42.47 17.46
N ASP A 419 -13.98 41.17 17.67
CA ASP A 419 -12.70 40.45 17.66
C ASP A 419 -12.19 40.09 16.27
N TYR A 420 -13.02 40.24 15.22
CA TYR A 420 -12.65 39.99 13.84
C TYR A 420 -13.45 40.86 12.87
N VAL A 421 -12.99 40.92 11.61
CA VAL A 421 -13.79 41.47 10.50
C VAL A 421 -14.40 40.31 9.72
N LEU A 422 -15.73 40.29 9.57
CA LEU A 422 -16.45 39.18 8.93
C LEU A 422 -15.93 38.85 7.52
N SER A 423 -15.60 39.86 6.71
CA SER A 423 -15.07 39.68 5.36
C SER A 423 -13.67 39.03 5.32
N SER A 424 -12.97 39.01 6.45
CA SER A 424 -11.66 38.38 6.58
C SER A 424 -11.75 36.93 7.08
N CYS A 425 -12.93 36.48 7.51
CA CYS A 425 -13.16 35.10 7.92
C CYS A 425 -13.25 34.18 6.70
N LYS A 426 -12.73 32.96 6.84
CA LYS A 426 -12.87 31.89 5.83
C LYS A 426 -13.85 30.83 6.35
N ASN A 427 -14.79 30.42 5.52
CA ASN A 427 -15.62 29.26 5.84
C ASN A 427 -14.78 27.99 5.78
N VAL A 428 -14.87 27.17 6.82
CA VAL A 428 -14.07 25.95 6.98
C VAL A 428 -14.96 24.80 7.43
N VAL A 429 -14.52 23.57 7.20
CA VAL A 429 -14.93 22.41 8.01
C VAL A 429 -13.81 22.08 8.99
N LEU A 430 -14.17 21.56 10.15
CA LEU A 430 -13.22 21.10 11.15
C LEU A 430 -13.00 19.60 10.94
N GLN A 431 -11.96 19.23 10.19
CA GLN A 431 -11.66 17.84 9.87
C GLN A 431 -10.91 17.16 11.02
N ILE A 432 -11.35 15.94 11.36
CA ILE A 432 -10.75 15.01 12.31
C ILE A 432 -9.60 14.28 11.61
N GLN A 433 -8.44 14.12 12.25
CA GLN A 433 -7.24 13.48 11.68
C GLN A 433 -6.62 12.40 12.57
#